data_AF-A0A8J7BXF2-F1
#
_entry.id   AF-A0A8J7BXF2-F1
#
_cell.length_a   1.000
_cell.length_b   1.000
_cell.length_c   1.000
_cell.angle_alpha   90.00
_cell.angle_beta   90.00
_cell.angle_gamma   90.00
#
_symmetry.space_group_name_H-M   'P 1'
#
loop_
_entity.id
_entity.type
_entity.pdbx_description
1 polymer ?
#
loop_
_entity_poly.entity_id
_entity_poly.type
_entity_poly.pdbx_seq_one_letter_code
_entity_poly.pdbx_strand_id
1 'polypeptide(L)'
;MSTQYIEIQRFYAKLEQMLRQEVKDCFPYDWHEDYITRRIMSEYRKKFKTIQMLDAFSTSLKIESSSYKLTGKNENKFGDIAFIVRIQYPDKYLEGVAFLEAKKIHQVEYSFDAIRDEQLKRIASNAPHSSLLMYDHRPIHQYFPFLTESIFSLLEQYTHTAVIPINLVNSINEKNEKLYRFSLPFSYQIIFRYLRGLDLEFSPEALKIAKGYNRQLGTPQYVVVISVAYGEVNNPDFQEVNNNIFISIDSIDSIEF
;
A
#
# COMPACT_ATOMS: atom_id res chain seq x y z
N MET A 1 -13.69 -17.87 -19.30
CA MET A 1 -13.79 -16.90 -18.20
C MET A 1 -14.66 -15.76 -18.67
N SER A 2 -15.59 -15.24 -17.84
CA SER A 2 -16.38 -14.06 -18.23
C SER A 2 -15.47 -12.83 -18.36
N THR A 3 -15.82 -11.89 -19.24
CA THR A 3 -15.06 -10.65 -19.53
C THR A 3 -14.74 -9.83 -18.28
N GLN A 4 -15.54 -9.98 -17.21
CA GLN A 4 -15.41 -9.24 -15.95
C GLN A 4 -14.23 -9.70 -15.09
N TYR A 5 -14.05 -11.02 -14.94
CA TYR A 5 -12.88 -11.58 -14.23
C TYR A 5 -11.58 -11.12 -14.89
N ILE A 6 -11.61 -10.90 -16.19
CA ILE A 6 -10.45 -10.46 -16.97
C ILE A 6 -10.05 -9.02 -16.60
N GLU A 7 -10.97 -8.11 -16.27
CA GLU A 7 -10.61 -6.70 -15.99
C GLU A 7 -9.90 -6.53 -14.65
N ILE A 8 -10.45 -7.11 -13.57
CA ILE A 8 -9.81 -7.05 -12.25
C ILE A 8 -8.47 -7.79 -12.24
N GLN A 9 -8.36 -8.90 -12.97
CA GLN A 9 -7.09 -9.62 -13.17
C GLN A 9 -6.07 -8.79 -13.93
N ARG A 10 -6.48 -8.07 -14.99
CA ARG A 10 -5.62 -7.14 -15.72
C ARG A 10 -5.15 -5.99 -14.84
N PHE A 11 -6.02 -5.44 -13.99
CA PHE A 11 -5.63 -4.39 -13.05
C PHE A 11 -4.60 -4.92 -12.05
N TYR A 12 -4.85 -6.08 -11.45
CA TYR A 12 -3.88 -6.75 -10.58
C TYR A 12 -2.54 -6.99 -11.28
N ALA A 13 -2.55 -7.55 -12.49
CA ALA A 13 -1.34 -7.80 -13.27
C ALA A 13 -0.53 -6.53 -13.54
N LYS A 14 -1.20 -5.44 -13.93
CA LYS A 14 -0.55 -4.15 -14.17
C LYS A 14 0.05 -3.56 -12.88
N LEU A 15 -0.68 -3.65 -11.77
CA LEU A 15 -0.20 -3.16 -10.47
C LEU A 15 1.01 -3.97 -10.00
N GLU A 16 0.93 -5.29 -10.05
CA GLU A 16 2.03 -6.19 -9.68
C GLU A 16 3.24 -6.00 -10.59
N GLN A 17 3.05 -5.86 -11.91
CA GLN A 17 4.14 -5.56 -12.83
C GLN A 17 4.84 -4.25 -12.47
N MET A 18 4.09 -3.19 -12.17
CA MET A 18 4.65 -1.91 -11.73
C MET A 18 5.47 -2.06 -10.44
N LEU A 19 4.90 -2.70 -9.41
CA LEU A 19 5.59 -2.89 -8.13
C LEU A 19 6.90 -3.67 -8.31
N ARG A 20 6.88 -4.73 -9.12
CA ARG A 20 8.07 -5.54 -9.41
C ARG A 20 9.14 -4.73 -10.13
N GLN A 21 8.75 -3.95 -11.12
CA GLN A 21 9.68 -3.12 -11.88
C GLN A 21 10.34 -2.07 -10.98
N GLU A 22 9.56 -1.33 -10.18
CA GLU A 22 10.09 -0.26 -9.33
C GLU A 22 11.03 -0.77 -8.24
N VAL A 23 10.75 -1.94 -7.64
CA VAL A 23 11.69 -2.53 -6.65
C VAL A 23 12.95 -3.05 -7.34
N LYS A 24 12.80 -3.76 -8.46
CA LYS A 24 13.92 -4.38 -9.18
C LYS A 24 14.90 -3.33 -9.71
N ASP A 25 14.41 -2.22 -10.25
CA ASP A 25 15.23 -1.16 -10.82
C ASP A 25 16.03 -0.37 -9.77
N CYS A 26 15.66 -0.47 -8.49
CA CYS A 26 16.42 0.15 -7.40
C CYS A 26 17.67 -0.66 -7.02
N PHE A 27 17.77 -1.94 -7.40
CA PHE A 27 18.89 -2.79 -7.00
C PHE A 27 20.00 -2.83 -8.08
N PRO A 28 21.30 -2.80 -7.72
CA PRO A 28 21.85 -2.73 -6.37
C PRO A 28 22.11 -1.31 -5.84
N TYR A 29 22.19 -0.32 -6.72
CA TYR A 29 22.79 0.99 -6.40
C TYR A 29 21.87 1.93 -5.62
N ASP A 30 20.56 1.89 -5.89
CA ASP A 30 19.55 2.73 -5.23
C ASP A 30 18.74 1.92 -4.20
N TRP A 31 19.35 0.90 -3.59
CA TRP A 31 18.69 -0.01 -2.63
C TRP A 31 18.47 0.65 -1.26
N HIS A 32 17.63 1.68 -1.24
CA HIS A 32 17.27 2.50 -0.10
C HIS A 32 15.74 2.55 0.07
N GLU A 33 15.27 2.32 1.29
CA GLU A 33 13.84 2.15 1.63
C GLU A 33 12.98 3.33 1.16
N ASP A 34 13.30 4.54 1.61
CA ASP A 34 12.59 5.75 1.20
C ASP A 34 12.62 6.00 -0.31
N TYR A 35 13.67 5.58 -1.00
CA TYR A 35 13.81 5.77 -2.45
C TYR A 35 12.87 4.82 -3.19
N ILE A 36 12.88 3.53 -2.82
CA ILE A 36 11.97 2.50 -3.34
C ILE A 36 10.52 2.93 -3.11
N THR A 37 10.16 3.31 -1.89
CA THR A 37 8.81 3.78 -1.56
C THR A 37 8.42 5.00 -2.40
N ARG A 38 9.29 6.01 -2.53
CA ARG A 38 9.01 7.20 -3.34
C ARG A 38 8.73 6.83 -4.81
N ARG A 39 9.54 5.94 -5.39
CA ARG A 39 9.36 5.48 -6.77
C ARG A 39 8.04 4.75 -6.97
N ILE A 40 7.72 3.80 -6.08
CA ILE A 40 6.42 3.10 -6.09
C ILE A 40 5.27 4.10 -6.04
N MET A 41 5.31 5.08 -5.12
CA MET A 41 4.21 6.04 -4.97
C MET A 41 4.09 7.00 -6.15
N SER A 42 5.23 7.43 -6.74
CA SER A 42 5.26 8.25 -7.95
C SER A 42 4.65 7.49 -9.13
N GLU A 43 5.10 6.25 -9.37
CA GLU A 43 4.64 5.47 -10.49
C GLU A 43 3.19 4.98 -10.33
N TYR A 44 2.78 4.66 -9.10
CA TYR A 44 1.39 4.36 -8.78
C TYR A 44 0.48 5.52 -9.18
N ARG A 45 0.82 6.74 -8.77
CA ARG A 45 0.05 7.94 -9.13
C ARG A 45 -0.01 8.14 -10.64
N LYS A 46 1.13 8.02 -11.33
CA LYS A 46 1.22 8.20 -12.80
C LYS A 46 0.32 7.21 -13.55
N LYS A 47 0.31 5.93 -13.16
CA LYS A 47 -0.43 4.87 -13.87
C LYS A 47 -1.87 4.67 -13.41
N PHE A 48 -2.18 4.93 -12.14
CA PHE A 48 -3.44 4.52 -11.50
C PHE A 48 -4.25 5.70 -10.94
N LYS A 49 -4.04 6.90 -11.50
CA LYS A 49 -4.82 8.11 -11.15
C LYS A 49 -6.32 7.92 -11.32
N THR A 50 -6.74 7.30 -12.42
CA THR A 50 -8.14 7.03 -12.72
C THR A 50 -8.28 5.66 -13.36
N ILE A 51 -9.11 4.80 -12.77
CA ILE A 51 -9.42 3.46 -13.29
C ILE A 51 -10.95 3.35 -13.34
N GLN A 52 -11.45 2.79 -14.44
CA GLN A 52 -12.83 2.37 -14.57
C GLN A 52 -12.83 0.93 -15.08
N MET A 53 -13.55 0.05 -14.40
CA MET A 53 -13.66 -1.37 -14.74
C MET A 53 -14.94 -1.96 -14.18
N LEU A 54 -15.29 -3.17 -14.62
CA LEU A 54 -16.26 -4.01 -13.97
C LEU A 54 -15.58 -4.90 -12.92
N ASP A 55 -16.17 -5.01 -11.74
CA ASP A 55 -15.74 -5.97 -10.74
C ASP A 55 -16.19 -7.40 -11.10
N ALA A 56 -15.84 -8.37 -10.25
CA ALA A 56 -16.18 -9.78 -10.46
C ALA A 56 -17.70 -10.08 -10.47
N PHE A 57 -18.53 -9.13 -10.01
CA PHE A 57 -19.99 -9.23 -9.93
C PHE A 57 -20.69 -8.37 -10.99
N SER A 58 -19.98 -7.86 -12.00
CA SER A 58 -20.50 -6.94 -13.02
C SER A 58 -20.89 -5.56 -12.48
N THR A 59 -20.40 -5.20 -11.30
CA THR A 59 -20.64 -3.87 -10.73
C THR A 59 -19.59 -2.91 -11.29
N SER A 60 -20.03 -1.76 -11.80
CA SER A 60 -19.13 -0.68 -12.19
C SER A 60 -18.27 -0.26 -11.00
N LEU A 61 -16.97 -0.19 -11.21
CA LEU A 61 -15.97 0.18 -10.23
C LEU A 61 -15.13 1.32 -10.81
N LYS A 62 -15.25 2.50 -10.20
CA LYS A 62 -14.44 3.66 -10.52
C LYS A 62 -13.49 3.95 -9.37
N ILE A 63 -12.21 4.09 -9.66
CA ILE A 63 -11.16 4.41 -8.69
C ILE A 63 -10.51 5.71 -9.13
N GLU A 64 -10.38 6.65 -8.22
CA GLU A 64 -9.56 7.84 -8.37
C GLU A 64 -8.50 7.87 -7.26
N SER A 65 -7.26 8.20 -7.60
CA SER A 65 -6.18 8.22 -6.62
C SER A 65 -5.23 9.40 -6.79
N SER A 66 -4.57 9.78 -5.69
CA SER A 66 -3.42 10.69 -5.70
C SER A 66 -2.45 10.36 -4.57
N SER A 67 -1.18 10.71 -4.77
CA SER A 67 -0.10 10.42 -3.83
C SER A 67 0.63 11.69 -3.42
N TYR A 68 1.00 11.75 -2.15
CA TYR A 68 1.56 12.91 -1.48
C TYR A 68 2.76 12.52 -0.61
N LYS A 69 3.67 13.47 -0.40
CA LYS A 69 4.81 13.36 0.51
C LYS A 69 4.76 14.45 1.56
N LEU A 70 5.04 14.09 2.80
CA LEU A 70 5.17 15.03 3.91
C LEU A 70 6.38 15.96 3.70
N THR A 71 6.21 17.25 4.00
CA THR A 71 7.28 18.24 4.07
C THR A 71 7.76 18.44 5.50
N GLY A 72 9.08 18.60 5.66
CA GLY A 72 9.70 18.79 6.98
C GLY A 72 10.01 17.50 7.72
N LYS A 73 10.12 17.58 9.06
CA LYS A 73 10.55 16.46 9.89
C LYS A 73 9.45 15.42 10.08
N ASN A 74 9.88 14.16 10.02
CA ASN A 74 9.07 12.99 10.28
C ASN A 74 9.31 12.50 11.72
N GLU A 75 8.26 12.50 12.54
CA GLU A 75 8.16 11.63 13.71
C GLU A 75 6.92 10.78 13.46
N ASN A 76 6.97 9.47 13.69
CA ASN A 76 5.86 8.62 13.29
C ASN A 76 5.63 7.43 14.21
N LYS A 77 4.39 7.36 14.73
CA LYS A 77 3.89 6.25 15.54
C LYS A 77 2.93 5.34 14.77
N PHE A 78 2.70 5.59 13.49
CA PHE A 78 1.74 4.88 12.65
C PHE A 78 2.40 4.17 11.46
N GLY A 79 3.69 4.36 11.21
CA GLY A 79 4.42 3.73 10.10
C GLY A 79 4.48 4.60 8.84
N ASP A 80 5.50 4.39 8.01
CA ASP A 80 5.96 5.29 6.95
C ASP A 80 4.91 5.71 5.91
N ILE A 81 3.92 4.87 5.63
CA ILE A 81 2.96 5.06 4.53
C ILE A 81 1.52 4.94 5.04
N ALA A 82 0.63 5.80 4.55
CA ALA A 82 -0.81 5.66 4.72
C ALA A 82 -1.56 5.58 3.39
N PHE A 83 -2.51 4.65 3.30
CA PHE A 83 -3.50 4.56 2.23
C PHE A 83 -4.85 4.95 2.80
N ILE A 84 -5.28 6.19 2.55
CA ILE A 84 -6.62 6.67 2.92
C ILE A 84 -7.58 6.20 1.84
N VAL A 85 -8.50 5.31 2.19
CA VAL A 85 -9.45 4.71 1.26
C VAL A 85 -10.86 5.17 1.61
N ARG A 86 -11.51 5.77 0.61
CA ARG A 86 -12.91 6.17 0.65
C ARG A 86 -13.68 5.24 -0.26
N ILE A 87 -14.75 4.67 0.24
CA ILE A 87 -15.58 3.74 -0.50
C ILE A 87 -17.02 4.25 -0.47
N GLN A 88 -17.54 4.52 -1.65
CA GLN A 88 -18.91 4.94 -1.87
C GLN A 88 -19.66 3.80 -2.58
N TYR A 89 -20.57 3.18 -1.83
CA TYR A 89 -21.64 2.34 -2.35
C TYR A 89 -22.89 3.18 -2.62
N PRO A 90 -23.89 2.69 -3.36
CA PRO A 90 -25.14 3.43 -3.59
C PRO A 90 -25.85 3.90 -2.32
N ASP A 91 -25.74 3.13 -1.23
CA ASP A 91 -26.46 3.34 0.04
C ASP A 91 -25.53 3.66 1.23
N LYS A 92 -24.21 3.56 1.05
CA LYS A 92 -23.26 3.64 2.16
C LYS A 92 -21.94 4.31 1.77
N TYR A 93 -21.41 5.07 2.72
CA TYR A 93 -20.07 5.64 2.65
C TYR A 93 -19.20 5.08 3.77
N LEU A 94 -17.92 4.84 3.45
CA LEU A 94 -16.89 4.43 4.39
C LEU A 94 -15.59 5.18 4.07
N GLU A 95 -14.91 5.63 5.11
CA GLU A 95 -13.55 6.17 5.00
C GLU A 95 -12.68 5.52 6.07
N GLY A 96 -11.56 4.93 5.66
CA GLY A 96 -10.59 4.32 6.56
C GLY A 96 -9.16 4.53 6.07
N VAL A 97 -8.19 4.14 6.87
CA VAL A 97 -6.77 4.24 6.52
C VAL A 97 -6.03 2.93 6.79
N ALA A 98 -5.31 2.44 5.79
CA ALA A 98 -4.29 1.41 5.99
C ALA A 98 -2.94 2.05 6.28
N PHE A 99 -2.29 1.61 7.34
CA PHE A 99 -0.97 2.07 7.72
C PHE A 99 0.09 1.00 7.44
N LEU A 100 1.23 1.41 6.92
CA LEU A 100 2.33 0.52 6.55
C LEU A 100 3.66 1.03 7.09
N GLU A 101 4.44 0.13 7.67
CA GLU A 101 5.87 0.32 7.91
C GLU A 101 6.63 -0.36 6.77
N ALA A 102 7.48 0.35 6.03
CA ALA A 102 8.22 -0.23 4.92
C ALA A 102 9.56 -0.77 5.42
N LYS A 103 10.02 -1.95 4.99
CA LYS A 103 11.35 -2.49 5.29
C LYS A 103 11.96 -3.19 4.08
N LYS A 104 13.21 -2.88 3.76
CA LYS A 104 13.97 -3.58 2.71
C LYS A 104 14.79 -4.73 3.29
N ILE A 105 14.96 -5.81 2.53
CA ILE A 105 15.87 -6.89 2.88
C ILE A 105 17.33 -6.41 2.77
N HIS A 106 18.19 -6.90 3.66
CA HIS A 106 19.63 -6.71 3.57
C HIS A 106 20.21 -7.57 2.44
N GLN A 107 21.14 -7.00 1.67
CA GLN A 107 21.60 -7.58 0.41
C GLN A 107 22.39 -8.89 0.60
N VAL A 108 23.01 -9.06 1.76
CA VAL A 108 23.91 -10.20 2.06
C VAL A 108 23.30 -11.14 3.09
N GLU A 109 22.69 -10.59 4.13
CA GLU A 109 22.21 -11.36 5.28
C GLU A 109 20.80 -11.95 5.07
N TYR A 110 20.08 -11.47 4.04
CA TYR A 110 18.71 -11.87 3.74
C TYR A 110 17.75 -11.72 4.93
N SER A 111 18.02 -10.69 5.74
CA SER A 111 17.28 -10.27 6.91
C SER A 111 16.79 -8.84 6.76
N PHE A 112 15.75 -8.49 7.50
CA PHE A 112 15.20 -7.15 7.60
C PHE A 112 15.78 -6.48 8.85
N ASP A 113 17.08 -6.19 8.85
CA ASP A 113 17.81 -5.73 10.06
C ASP A 113 17.30 -4.38 10.59
N ALA A 114 16.65 -3.60 9.74
CA ALA A 114 16.00 -2.36 10.12
C ALA A 114 14.71 -2.57 10.95
N ILE A 115 14.20 -3.81 11.09
CA ILE A 115 13.05 -4.10 11.96
C ILE A 115 13.43 -3.97 13.43
N ARG A 116 12.77 -3.01 14.09
CA ARG A 116 12.89 -2.77 15.54
C ARG A 116 11.59 -3.16 16.25
N ASP A 117 11.67 -4.08 17.20
CA ASP A 117 10.48 -4.64 17.87
C ASP A 117 9.72 -3.56 18.66
N GLU A 118 10.44 -2.62 19.28
CA GLU A 118 9.83 -1.48 19.97
C GLU A 118 9.03 -0.59 19.01
N GLN A 119 9.54 -0.38 17.80
CA GLN A 119 8.84 0.39 16.78
C GLN A 119 7.58 -0.35 16.31
N LEU A 120 7.69 -1.64 16.00
CA LEU A 120 6.54 -2.44 15.58
C LEU A 120 5.46 -2.52 16.66
N LYS A 121 5.82 -2.73 17.92
CA LYS A 121 4.89 -2.71 19.06
C LYS A 121 4.22 -1.34 19.21
N ARG A 122 4.99 -0.26 19.08
CA ARG A 122 4.45 1.11 19.12
C ARG A 122 3.45 1.34 17.99
N ILE A 123 3.77 0.94 16.76
CA ILE A 123 2.87 1.08 15.62
C ILE A 123 1.59 0.28 15.85
N ALA A 124 1.71 -1.01 16.19
CA ALA A 124 0.56 -1.88 16.46
C ALA A 124 -0.35 -1.36 17.58
N SER A 125 0.21 -0.68 18.60
CA SER A 125 -0.59 -0.09 19.68
C SER A 125 -1.43 1.12 19.25
N ASN A 126 -1.01 1.85 18.20
CA ASN A 126 -1.71 3.02 17.69
C ASN A 126 -2.59 2.69 16.46
N ALA A 127 -2.18 1.68 15.68
CA ALA A 127 -2.89 1.18 14.50
C ALA A 127 -2.87 -0.36 14.50
N PRO A 128 -3.82 -1.03 15.16
CA PRO A 128 -3.88 -2.50 15.26
C PRO A 128 -3.95 -3.26 13.92
N HIS A 129 -4.42 -2.63 12.86
CA HIS A 129 -4.50 -3.18 11.50
C HIS A 129 -3.31 -2.78 10.61
N SER A 130 -2.28 -2.15 11.18
CA SER A 130 -1.05 -1.81 10.45
C SER A 130 -0.30 -3.06 9.96
N SER A 131 0.38 -2.90 8.83
CA SER A 131 1.15 -3.99 8.22
C SER A 131 2.60 -3.58 7.94
N LEU A 132 3.49 -4.57 7.93
CA LEU A 132 4.86 -4.44 7.46
C LEU A 132 4.87 -4.69 5.95
N LEU A 133 5.34 -3.72 5.17
CA LEU A 133 5.60 -3.82 3.74
C LEU A 133 7.07 -4.15 3.52
N MET A 134 7.35 -5.33 3.02
CA MET A 134 8.69 -5.87 2.80
C MET A 134 9.10 -5.74 1.33
N TYR A 135 10.28 -5.18 1.08
CA TYR A 135 10.92 -5.11 -0.23
C TYR A 135 12.05 -6.13 -0.33
N ASP A 136 12.02 -6.97 -1.38
CA ASP A 136 13.09 -7.91 -1.71
C ASP A 136 13.48 -7.73 -3.19
N HIS A 137 14.77 -7.58 -3.46
CA HIS A 137 15.27 -7.51 -4.83
C HIS A 137 15.24 -8.88 -5.54
N ARG A 138 15.05 -9.96 -4.79
CA ARG A 138 14.87 -11.33 -5.30
C ARG A 138 13.38 -11.64 -5.46
N PRO A 139 13.01 -12.51 -6.42
CA PRO A 139 11.65 -13.00 -6.54
C PRO A 139 11.17 -13.71 -5.26
N ILE A 140 10.06 -13.24 -4.70
CA ILE A 140 9.37 -13.89 -3.59
C ILE A 140 8.31 -14.82 -4.18
N HIS A 141 8.45 -16.13 -3.95
CA HIS A 141 7.48 -17.15 -4.36
C HIS A 141 6.72 -17.76 -3.17
N GLN A 142 7.26 -17.65 -1.97
CA GLN A 142 6.83 -18.39 -0.79
C GLN A 142 5.80 -17.60 0.04
N TYR A 143 4.86 -16.93 -0.60
CA TYR A 143 3.78 -16.20 0.08
C TYR A 143 2.51 -17.06 0.20
N PHE A 144 1.56 -16.63 1.03
CA PHE A 144 0.38 -17.44 1.35
C PHE A 144 -0.41 -17.81 0.07
N PRO A 145 -0.56 -19.11 -0.26
CA PRO A 145 -0.88 -19.57 -1.63
C PRO A 145 -2.36 -19.50 -2.01
N PHE A 146 -3.24 -19.02 -1.13
CA PHE A 146 -4.68 -19.36 -1.17
C PHE A 146 -5.45 -18.85 -2.40
N LEU A 147 -4.89 -17.97 -3.23
CA LEU A 147 -5.63 -17.34 -4.32
C LEU A 147 -4.98 -17.44 -5.70
N THR A 148 -3.72 -17.87 -5.80
CA THR A 148 -2.97 -17.78 -7.07
C THR A 148 -3.21 -18.95 -8.02
N GLU A 149 -3.53 -20.15 -7.53
CA GLU A 149 -3.57 -21.33 -8.41
C GLU A 149 -4.81 -21.42 -9.30
N SER A 150 -5.99 -20.97 -8.85
CA SER A 150 -7.24 -21.11 -9.63
C SER A 150 -7.69 -19.84 -10.34
N ILE A 151 -7.37 -18.65 -9.82
CA ILE A 151 -7.83 -17.36 -10.37
C ILE A 151 -6.74 -16.66 -11.19
N PHE A 152 -5.45 -16.90 -10.92
CA PHE A 152 -4.34 -16.13 -11.50
C PHE A 152 -3.27 -16.99 -12.17
N SER A 153 -3.62 -18.20 -12.63
CA SER A 153 -2.71 -19.16 -13.28
C SER A 153 -1.97 -18.61 -14.52
N LEU A 154 -2.40 -17.47 -15.06
CA LEU A 154 -1.79 -16.78 -16.20
C LEU A 154 -0.81 -15.65 -15.82
N LEU A 155 -0.61 -15.38 -14.53
CA LEU A 155 0.27 -14.32 -14.06
C LEU A 155 1.58 -14.90 -13.53
N GLU A 156 2.67 -14.16 -13.75
CA GLU A 156 3.97 -14.51 -13.16
C GLU A 156 3.82 -14.64 -11.62
N GLN A 157 4.12 -15.83 -11.10
CA GLN A 157 3.87 -16.23 -9.71
C GLN A 157 4.98 -15.78 -8.75
N TYR A 158 5.37 -14.51 -8.84
CA TYR A 158 6.30 -13.92 -7.89
C TYR A 158 6.02 -12.44 -7.69
N THR A 159 6.42 -11.95 -6.52
CA THR A 159 6.41 -10.52 -6.19
C THR A 159 7.77 -10.08 -5.68
N HIS A 160 7.99 -8.77 -5.64
CA HIS A 160 9.10 -8.13 -4.94
C HIS A 160 8.62 -7.32 -3.72
N THR A 161 7.30 -7.30 -3.49
CA THR A 161 6.63 -6.53 -2.44
C THR A 161 5.66 -7.43 -1.68
N ALA A 162 6.01 -7.77 -0.44
CA ALA A 162 5.20 -8.64 0.41
C ALA A 162 4.66 -7.87 1.61
N VAL A 163 3.44 -8.16 2.05
CA VAL A 163 2.79 -7.50 3.19
C VAL A 163 2.37 -8.52 4.23
N ILE A 164 2.65 -8.22 5.50
CA ILE A 164 2.27 -9.03 6.65
C ILE A 164 1.77 -8.12 7.78
N PRO A 165 0.67 -8.46 8.48
CA PRO A 165 0.20 -7.66 9.63
C PRO A 165 1.28 -7.54 10.71
N ILE A 166 1.49 -6.35 11.27
CA ILE A 166 2.56 -6.12 12.27
C ILE A 166 2.34 -6.96 13.52
N ASN A 167 1.08 -7.15 13.94
CA ASN A 167 0.74 -8.03 15.06
C ASN A 167 1.17 -9.48 14.84
N LEU A 168 1.14 -9.95 13.59
CA LEU A 168 1.60 -11.28 13.24
C LEU A 168 3.14 -11.35 13.25
N VAL A 169 3.83 -10.31 12.75
CA VAL A 169 5.31 -10.20 12.87
C VAL A 169 5.75 -10.26 14.33
N ASN A 170 5.11 -9.47 15.20
CA ASN A 170 5.38 -9.46 16.64
C ASN A 170 5.18 -10.82 17.30
N SER A 171 4.25 -11.63 16.79
CA SER A 171 3.94 -12.96 17.31
C SER A 171 4.90 -14.04 16.81
N ILE A 172 5.31 -13.95 15.54
CA ILE A 172 6.26 -14.89 14.91
C ILE A 172 7.68 -14.68 15.46
N ASN A 173 8.05 -13.43 15.73
CA ASN A 173 9.37 -13.05 16.22
C ASN A 173 10.52 -13.50 15.28
N GLU A 174 10.31 -13.36 13.97
CA GLU A 174 11.32 -13.55 12.92
C GLU A 174 11.54 -12.23 12.18
N LYS A 175 12.73 -12.03 11.63
CA LYS A 175 13.11 -10.80 10.89
C LYS A 175 13.82 -11.13 9.57
N ASN A 176 13.47 -12.23 8.94
CA ASN A 176 14.12 -12.72 7.72
C ASN A 176 13.07 -13.23 6.72
N GLU A 177 13.52 -13.80 5.61
CA GLU A 177 12.66 -14.32 4.54
C GLU A 177 11.61 -15.35 5.00
N LYS A 178 11.75 -15.97 6.18
CA LYS A 178 10.69 -16.84 6.73
C LYS A 178 9.36 -16.12 6.91
N LEU A 179 9.36 -14.79 7.07
CA LEU A 179 8.14 -13.98 7.14
C LEU A 179 7.27 -14.11 5.88
N TYR A 180 7.86 -14.43 4.73
CA TYR A 180 7.12 -14.49 3.47
C TYR A 180 5.96 -15.50 3.49
N ARG A 181 6.11 -16.65 4.17
CA ARG A 181 5.05 -17.68 4.23
C ARG A 181 3.74 -17.20 4.87
N PHE A 182 3.80 -16.10 5.59
CA PHE A 182 2.67 -15.46 6.28
C PHE A 182 2.22 -14.16 5.61
N SER A 183 2.80 -13.84 4.45
CA SER A 183 2.58 -12.59 3.73
C SER A 183 1.68 -12.77 2.51
N LEU A 184 1.20 -11.64 1.99
CA LEU A 184 0.49 -11.52 0.72
C LEU A 184 1.26 -10.56 -0.22
N PRO A 185 1.19 -10.73 -1.54
CA PRO A 185 1.65 -9.70 -2.48
C PRO A 185 0.98 -8.35 -2.18
N PHE A 186 1.74 -7.26 -2.26
CA PHE A 186 1.20 -5.93 -1.95
C PHE A 186 0.08 -5.50 -2.89
N SER A 187 0.18 -5.85 -4.18
CA SER A 187 -0.90 -5.65 -5.15
C SER A 187 -2.22 -6.32 -4.71
N TYR A 188 -2.12 -7.52 -4.14
CA TYR A 188 -3.27 -8.26 -3.62
C TYR A 188 -3.89 -7.51 -2.44
N GLN A 189 -3.05 -7.10 -1.49
CA GLN A 189 -3.46 -6.34 -0.32
C GLN A 189 -4.21 -5.05 -0.70
N ILE A 190 -3.71 -4.31 -1.69
CA ILE A 190 -4.38 -3.10 -2.18
C ILE A 190 -5.75 -3.47 -2.76
N ILE A 191 -5.78 -4.33 -3.79
CA ILE A 191 -6.98 -4.52 -4.63
C ILE A 191 -8.08 -5.28 -3.89
N PHE A 192 -7.73 -6.36 -3.20
CA PHE A 192 -8.72 -7.29 -2.64
C PHE A 192 -9.03 -7.04 -1.17
N ARG A 193 -8.24 -6.20 -0.49
CA ARG A 193 -8.44 -5.87 0.92
C ARG A 193 -8.72 -4.39 1.12
N TYR A 194 -7.76 -3.51 0.85
CA TYR A 194 -7.92 -2.07 1.11
C TYR A 194 -9.07 -1.44 0.33
N LEU A 195 -9.15 -1.68 -1.00
CA LEU A 195 -10.23 -1.13 -1.83
C LEU A 195 -11.63 -1.67 -1.50
N ARG A 196 -11.72 -2.66 -0.59
CA ARG A 196 -12.97 -3.25 -0.09
C ARG A 196 -13.25 -2.91 1.37
N GLY A 197 -12.44 -2.05 1.98
CA GLY A 197 -12.60 -1.64 3.37
C GLY A 197 -12.05 -2.65 4.38
N LEU A 198 -11.26 -3.63 3.95
CA LEU A 198 -10.63 -4.59 4.86
C LEU A 198 -9.26 -4.08 5.30
N ASP A 199 -8.86 -4.43 6.53
CA ASP A 199 -7.58 -4.06 7.16
C ASP A 199 -7.32 -2.54 7.22
N LEU A 200 -8.39 -1.76 7.39
CA LEU A 200 -8.31 -0.31 7.57
C LEU A 200 -8.60 0.07 9.03
N GLU A 201 -7.97 1.14 9.49
CA GLU A 201 -8.38 1.88 10.68
C GLU A 201 -9.50 2.85 10.36
N PHE A 202 -10.59 2.78 11.12
CA PHE A 202 -11.77 3.65 10.97
C PHE A 202 -11.89 4.74 12.03
N SER A 203 -10.94 4.79 12.97
CA SER A 203 -11.01 5.76 14.06
C SER A 203 -10.83 7.19 13.50
N PRO A 204 -11.60 8.18 13.99
CA PRO A 204 -11.42 9.57 13.57
C PRO A 204 -10.01 10.09 13.80
N GLU A 205 -9.33 9.59 14.82
CA GLU A 205 -7.95 9.97 15.15
C GLU A 205 -6.96 9.44 14.11
N ALA A 206 -7.05 8.17 13.72
CA ALA A 206 -6.24 7.59 12.65
C ALA A 206 -6.38 8.38 11.34
N LEU A 207 -7.62 8.75 10.98
CA LEU A 207 -7.88 9.57 9.80
C LEU A 207 -7.27 10.97 9.90
N LYS A 208 -7.38 11.64 11.05
CA LYS A 208 -6.77 12.96 11.27
C LYS A 208 -5.24 12.90 11.19
N ILE A 209 -4.63 11.86 11.76
CA ILE A 209 -3.19 11.61 11.68
C ILE A 209 -2.78 11.42 10.22
N ALA A 210 -3.43 10.50 9.50
CA ALA A 210 -3.10 10.20 8.11
C ALA A 210 -3.27 11.39 7.18
N LYS A 211 -4.32 12.20 7.38
CA LYS A 211 -4.57 13.43 6.61
C LYS A 211 -3.67 14.59 7.03
N GLY A 212 -2.91 14.46 8.12
CA GLY A 212 -2.01 15.53 8.59
C GLY A 212 -2.71 16.67 9.35
N TYR A 213 -3.93 16.46 9.83
CA TYR A 213 -4.67 17.41 10.66
C TYR A 213 -4.39 17.24 12.16
N ASN A 214 -3.85 16.09 12.57
CA ASN A 214 -3.22 15.92 13.88
C ASN A 214 -1.77 15.44 13.68
N ARG A 215 -0.83 16.09 14.37
CA ARG A 215 0.61 15.78 14.28
C ARG A 215 1.21 15.39 15.63
N GLN A 216 0.44 15.38 16.71
CA GLN A 216 0.94 15.11 18.06
C GLN A 216 1.56 13.72 18.21
N LEU A 217 1.06 12.74 17.45
CA LEU A 217 1.57 11.37 17.42
C LEU A 217 2.40 11.09 16.17
N GLY A 218 2.73 12.13 15.41
CA GLY A 218 3.38 11.99 14.11
C GLY A 218 2.43 11.90 12.94
N THR A 219 2.98 11.79 11.74
CA THR A 219 2.23 11.69 10.48
C THR A 219 3.03 10.84 9.49
N PRO A 220 2.37 9.94 8.72
CA PRO A 220 3.02 9.17 7.66
C PRO A 220 3.78 10.06 6.67
N GLN A 221 4.95 9.59 6.22
CA GLN A 221 5.79 10.30 5.27
C GLN A 221 5.19 10.28 3.87
N TYR A 222 4.53 9.20 3.50
CA TYR A 222 3.84 9.03 2.22
C TYR A 222 2.36 8.79 2.46
N VAL A 223 1.51 9.48 1.69
CA VAL A 223 0.06 9.29 1.76
C VAL A 223 -0.47 9.05 0.36
N VAL A 224 -1.28 8.00 0.20
CA VAL A 224 -2.07 7.74 -0.99
C VAL A 224 -3.53 7.91 -0.61
N VAL A 225 -4.22 8.84 -1.26
CA VAL A 225 -5.67 9.00 -1.15
C VAL A 225 -6.30 8.23 -2.31
N ILE A 226 -7.22 7.33 -2.00
CA ILE A 226 -7.96 6.54 -2.97
C ILE A 226 -9.45 6.73 -2.70
N SER A 227 -10.19 7.07 -3.73
CA SER A 227 -11.65 7.10 -3.69
C SER A 227 -12.21 6.07 -4.66
N VAL A 228 -13.11 5.24 -4.16
CA VAL A 228 -13.66 4.05 -4.81
C VAL A 228 -15.16 4.21 -4.88
N ALA A 229 -15.74 4.19 -6.07
CA ALA A 229 -17.17 4.27 -6.30
C ALA A 229 -17.68 2.98 -6.93
N TYR A 230 -18.72 2.41 -6.32
CA TYR A 230 -19.38 1.19 -6.78
C TYR A 230 -20.75 1.51 -7.40
N GLY A 231 -21.08 0.86 -8.51
CA GLY A 231 -22.38 0.95 -9.17
C GLY A 231 -22.57 2.26 -9.93
N GLU A 232 -23.75 2.87 -9.79
CA GLU A 232 -24.15 4.10 -10.51
C GLU A 232 -23.58 5.39 -9.88
N VAL A 233 -22.69 5.26 -8.90
CA VAL A 233 -22.03 6.40 -8.24
C VAL A 233 -21.00 7.01 -9.21
N ASN A 234 -21.36 8.14 -9.82
CA ASN A 234 -20.56 8.74 -10.90
C ASN A 234 -19.30 9.49 -10.42
N ASN A 235 -19.35 10.06 -9.21
CA ASN A 235 -18.29 10.94 -8.69
C ASN A 235 -17.84 10.47 -7.29
N PRO A 236 -16.71 9.75 -7.20
CA PRO A 236 -16.09 9.51 -5.92
C PRO A 236 -15.72 10.84 -5.26
N ASP A 237 -16.20 11.09 -4.03
CA ASP A 237 -15.81 12.30 -3.29
C ASP A 237 -14.30 12.27 -2.96
N PHE A 238 -13.58 13.30 -3.38
CA PHE A 238 -12.14 13.42 -3.25
C PHE A 238 -11.81 14.60 -2.33
N GLN A 239 -11.69 14.33 -1.02
CA GLN A 239 -11.21 15.33 -0.07
C GLN A 239 -9.71 15.15 0.16
N GLU A 240 -9.07 16.31 0.23
CA GLU A 240 -7.63 16.44 0.24
C GLU A 240 -7.03 16.25 1.64
N VAL A 241 -5.75 15.87 1.64
CA VAL A 241 -4.87 15.92 2.82
C VAL A 241 -4.56 17.37 3.18
N ASN A 242 -3.93 17.60 4.33
CA ASN A 242 -3.46 18.92 4.70
C ASN A 242 -2.35 19.41 3.76
N ASN A 243 -2.71 20.16 2.72
CA ASN A 243 -1.80 20.68 1.69
C ASN A 243 -0.73 21.66 2.24
N ASN A 244 -0.84 22.12 3.48
CA ASN A 244 0.21 22.93 4.10
C ASN A 244 1.45 22.11 4.46
N ILE A 245 1.29 20.80 4.64
CA ILE A 245 2.37 19.89 5.05
C ILE A 245 2.57 18.73 4.08
N PHE A 246 1.63 18.51 3.17
CA PHE A 246 1.74 17.51 2.12
C PHE A 246 1.87 18.19 0.76
N ILE A 247 2.87 17.76 0.01
CA ILE A 247 3.03 18.13 -1.40
C ILE A 247 2.73 16.92 -2.27
N SER A 248 2.20 17.16 -3.46
CA SER A 248 1.97 16.09 -4.42
C SER A 248 3.30 15.51 -4.89
N ILE A 249 3.39 14.19 -5.10
CA ILE A 249 4.68 13.57 -5.44
C ILE A 249 5.24 14.06 -6.80
N ASP A 250 4.41 14.46 -7.77
CA ASP A 250 4.94 14.96 -9.06
C ASP A 250 5.58 16.35 -8.95
N SER A 251 5.29 17.14 -7.90
CA SER A 251 5.97 18.42 -7.69
C SER A 251 7.40 18.26 -7.14
N ILE A 252 7.83 17.01 -6.90
CA ILE A 252 9.17 16.69 -6.38
C ILE A 252 10.12 16.36 -7.52
N ASP A 253 9.63 15.76 -8.61
CA ASP A 253 10.43 15.49 -9.82
C ASP A 253 10.87 16.79 -10.53
N SER A 254 10.30 17.96 -10.16
CA SER A 254 10.72 19.30 -10.62
C SER A 254 11.73 20.00 -9.71
N ILE A 255 12.15 19.37 -8.61
CA ILE A 255 13.19 19.88 -7.72
C ILE A 255 14.37 18.92 -7.87
N GLU A 256 15.23 19.24 -8.85
CA GLU A 256 16.48 18.53 -9.11
C GLU A 256 17.32 18.41 -7.82
N PHE A 257 18.02 17.28 -7.70
CA PHE A 257 19.05 17.03 -6.70
C PHE A 257 20.27 17.92 -6.93
#